data_AF-A0A285HSY3-F1
#
_entry.id   AF-A0A285HSY3-F1
#
_cell.length_a   1.000
_cell.length_b   1.000
_cell.length_c   1.000
_cell.angle_alpha   90.00
_cell.angle_beta   90.00
_cell.angle_gamma   90.00
#
_symmetry.space_group_name_H-M   'P 1'
#
loop_
_entity.id
_entity.type
_entity.pdbx_description
1 polymer ?
#
loop_
_entity_poly.entity_id
_entity_poly.type
_entity_poly.pdbx_seq_one_letter_code
_entity_poly.pdbx_strand_id
1 'polypeptide(L)'
;MRAKFAAVLIAVATAPPKRFAGGGYWEAMHGDMTGWFEVRVDGPRRHHYRLYCLLDYDAADRPKPVLVVITGLDKPFRTTLSEADYKDVRALGDEYRARNPRSLL
;
A
#
# COMPACT_ATOMS: atom_id res chain seq x y z
N MET A 1 14.25 2.88 -8.00
CA MET A 1 13.04 3.00 -7.14
C MET A 1 12.55 1.65 -6.64
N ARG A 2 12.41 0.63 -7.51
CA ARG A 2 11.97 -0.73 -7.13
C ARG A 2 12.66 -1.31 -5.89
N ALA A 3 13.99 -1.21 -5.79
CA ALA A 3 14.73 -1.72 -4.64
C ALA A 3 14.34 -1.05 -3.31
N LYS A 4 14.02 0.25 -3.31
CA LYS A 4 13.57 0.96 -2.12
C LYS A 4 12.18 0.47 -1.68
N PHE A 5 11.25 0.34 -2.63
CA PHE A 5 9.93 -0.23 -2.34
C PHE A 5 10.04 -1.65 -1.77
N ALA A 6 10.83 -2.51 -2.41
CA ALA A 6 11.04 -3.87 -1.93
C ALA A 6 11.62 -3.89 -0.51
N ALA A 7 12.61 -3.05 -0.21
CA ALA A 7 13.20 -2.95 1.12
C ALA A 7 12.16 -2.55 2.19
N VAL A 8 11.29 -1.58 1.89
CA VAL A 8 10.23 -1.16 2.81
C VAL A 8 9.18 -2.25 2.99
N LEU A 9 8.70 -2.87 1.91
CA LEU A 9 7.71 -3.93 1.97
C LEU A 9 8.21 -5.15 2.75
N ILE A 10 9.47 -5.55 2.53
CA ILE A 10 10.12 -6.62 3.30
C ILE A 10 10.22 -6.23 4.78
N ALA A 11 10.65 -5.01 5.08
CA ALA A 11 10.76 -4.54 6.46
C ALA A 11 9.39 -4.55 7.16
N VAL A 12 8.33 -4.08 6.51
CA VAL A 12 6.95 -4.13 7.04
C VAL A 12 6.48 -5.57 7.25
N ALA A 13 6.66 -6.44 6.26
CA ALA A 13 6.18 -7.82 6.31
C ALA A 13 6.91 -8.68 7.37
N THR A 14 8.18 -8.36 7.65
CA THR A 14 9.01 -9.05 8.64
C THR A 14 8.92 -8.44 10.04
N ALA A 15 8.44 -7.21 10.18
CA ALA A 15 8.32 -6.54 11.46
C ALA A 15 7.26 -7.22 12.35
N PRO A 16 7.46 -7.23 13.68
CA PRO A 16 6.41 -7.67 14.59
C PRO A 16 5.12 -6.86 14.37
N PRO A 17 3.93 -7.48 14.44
CA PRO A 17 2.67 -6.82 14.16
C PRO A 17 2.53 -5.50 14.90
N LYS A 18 2.09 -4.44 14.19
CA LYS A 18 1.86 -3.09 14.70
C LYS A 18 3.10 -2.30 15.17
N ARG A 19 4.34 -2.78 14.94
CA ARG A 19 5.56 -2.10 15.44
C ARG A 19 6.40 -1.38 14.38
N PHE A 20 6.02 -1.41 13.11
CA PHE A 20 6.78 -0.71 12.07
C PHE A 20 6.40 0.78 12.02
N ALA A 21 7.27 1.63 12.55
CA ALA A 21 7.09 3.09 12.56
C ALA A 21 7.37 3.77 11.20
N GLY A 22 7.81 3.02 10.19
CA GLY A 22 7.85 3.48 8.80
C GLY A 22 8.93 4.49 8.42
N GLY A 23 9.48 5.25 9.36
CA GLY A 23 10.51 6.27 9.08
C GLY A 23 10.09 7.29 8.01
N GLY A 24 8.79 7.53 7.83
CA GLY A 24 8.22 8.35 6.75
C GLY A 24 8.02 7.62 5.41
N TYR A 25 8.49 6.38 5.27
CA TYR A 25 8.30 5.53 4.08
C TYR A 25 7.06 4.66 4.15
N TRP A 26 6.48 4.43 5.33
CA TRP A 26 5.26 3.65 5.52
C TRP A 26 4.31 4.42 6.41
N GLU A 27 3.06 4.58 5.98
CA GLU A 27 2.07 5.34 6.74
C GLU A 27 0.69 4.68 6.68
N ALA A 28 0.01 4.67 7.82
CA ALA A 28 -1.41 4.32 7.89
C ALA A 28 -2.23 5.52 7.39
N MET A 29 -3.15 5.27 6.49
CA MET A 29 -4.02 6.30 5.95
C MET A 29 -5.25 6.52 6.84
N HIS A 30 -5.90 7.67 6.66
CA HIS A 30 -7.03 8.13 7.46
C HIS A 30 -8.21 8.57 6.57
N GLY A 31 -9.36 8.88 7.19
CA GLY A 31 -10.57 9.27 6.46
C GLY A 31 -11.14 8.12 5.64
N ASP A 32 -11.54 8.37 4.39
CA ASP A 32 -12.09 7.34 3.49
C ASP A 32 -11.07 6.25 3.11
N MET A 33 -9.78 6.51 3.37
CA MET A 33 -8.70 5.55 3.21
C MET A 33 -8.35 4.83 4.52
N THR A 34 -9.17 4.92 5.56
CA THR A 34 -8.95 4.18 6.82
C THR A 34 -8.83 2.68 6.55
N GLY A 35 -7.81 2.03 7.13
CA GLY A 35 -7.50 0.62 6.88
C GLY A 35 -6.57 0.39 5.67
N TRP A 36 -6.26 1.44 4.91
CA TRP A 36 -5.21 1.42 3.90
C TRP A 36 -3.88 1.89 4.48
N PHE A 37 -2.81 1.47 3.82
CA PHE A 37 -1.46 1.90 4.10
C PHE A 37 -0.80 2.36 2.81
N GLU A 38 0.18 3.25 2.91
CA GLU A 38 0.99 3.62 1.77
C GLU A 38 2.47 3.47 2.02
N VAL A 39 3.18 2.98 0.99
CA VAL A 39 4.63 3.10 0.90
C VAL A 39 4.98 4.35 0.11
N ARG A 40 5.83 5.21 0.66
CA ARG A 40 6.24 6.48 0.05
C ARG A 40 7.68 6.39 -0.44
N VAL A 41 7.92 6.65 -1.72
CA VAL A 41 9.29 6.74 -2.27
C VAL A 41 9.40 7.93 -3.21
N ASP A 42 10.43 8.74 -3.01
CA ASP A 42 10.76 9.83 -3.92
C ASP A 42 11.61 9.32 -5.08
N GLY A 43 11.31 9.82 -6.27
CA GLY A 43 11.96 9.41 -7.51
C GLY A 43 12.56 10.57 -8.31
N PRO A 44 13.17 10.24 -9.47
CA PRO A 44 13.76 11.22 -10.37
C PRO A 44 12.74 12.26 -10.84
N ARG A 45 13.25 13.40 -11.35
CA ARG A 45 12.43 14.50 -11.90
C ARG A 45 11.44 15.11 -10.91
N ARG A 46 11.69 14.98 -9.60
CA ARG A 46 10.84 15.50 -8.53
C ARG A 46 9.43 14.90 -8.60
N HIS A 47 9.33 13.58 -8.71
CA HIS A 47 8.08 12.85 -8.57
C HIS A 47 8.05 12.08 -7.25
N HIS A 48 6.88 12.04 -6.64
CA HIS A 48 6.55 11.20 -5.50
C HIS A 48 5.82 9.97 -5.99
N TYR A 49 6.31 8.80 -5.63
CA TYR A 49 5.68 7.51 -5.93
C TYR A 49 5.07 6.96 -4.65
N ARG A 50 3.88 6.39 -4.77
CA ARG A 50 3.12 5.79 -3.67
C ARG A 50 2.67 4.39 -4.08
N LEU A 51 2.85 3.41 -3.19
CA LEU A 51 2.15 2.13 -3.31
C LEU A 51 1.06 2.05 -2.26
N TYR A 52 -0.16 1.76 -2.69
CA TYR A 52 -1.31 1.58 -1.82
C TYR A 52 -1.46 0.12 -1.46
N CYS A 53 -1.47 -0.15 -0.16
CA CYS A 53 -1.35 -1.48 0.39
C CYS A 53 -2.48 -1.77 1.39
N LEU A 54 -2.79 -3.06 1.52
CA LEU A 54 -3.68 -3.61 2.54
C LEU A 54 -2.92 -4.61 3.40
N LEU A 55 -3.29 -4.67 4.69
CA LEU A 55 -2.96 -5.81 5.55
C LEU A 55 -4.20 -6.69 5.62
N ASP A 56 -4.15 -7.84 4.94
CA ASP A 56 -5.28 -8.76 4.85
C ASP A 56 -5.10 -9.92 5.83
N TYR A 57 -5.96 -9.95 6.83
CA TYR A 57 -6.00 -10.96 7.88
C TYR A 57 -6.94 -12.12 7.53
N ASP A 58 -7.77 -11.96 6.49
CA ASP A 58 -8.88 -12.85 6.15
C ASP A 58 -8.62 -13.65 4.86
N ALA A 59 -7.44 -13.51 4.27
CA ALA A 59 -7.02 -14.27 3.10
C ALA A 59 -7.02 -15.77 3.40
N ALA A 60 -7.90 -16.53 2.74
CA ALA A 60 -7.92 -17.98 2.84
C ALA A 60 -6.59 -18.58 2.36
N ASP A 61 -6.29 -19.80 2.84
CA ASP A 61 -5.10 -20.57 2.49
C ASP A 61 -3.76 -19.89 2.86
N ARG A 62 -3.80 -18.85 3.71
CA ARG A 62 -2.61 -18.17 4.23
C ARG A 62 -2.53 -18.36 5.76
N PRO A 63 -1.43 -18.93 6.27
CA PRO A 63 -1.28 -19.17 7.71
C PRO A 63 -0.96 -17.90 8.52
N LYS A 64 -0.71 -16.78 7.84
CA LYS A 64 -0.37 -15.48 8.42
C LYS A 64 -1.06 -14.37 7.60
N PRO A 65 -1.33 -13.21 8.22
CA PRO A 65 -1.79 -12.04 7.48
C PRO A 65 -0.84 -11.70 6.34
N VAL A 66 -1.39 -11.25 5.21
CA VAL A 66 -0.62 -10.90 4.02
C VAL A 66 -0.59 -9.39 3.82
N LEU A 67 0.60 -8.87 3.51
CA LEU A 67 0.76 -7.50 3.01
C LEU A 67 0.56 -7.53 1.50
N VAL A 68 -0.45 -6.82 1.02
CA VAL A 68 -0.82 -6.80 -0.40
C VAL A 68 -0.63 -5.41 -0.95
N VAL A 69 0.10 -5.30 -2.06
CA VAL A 69 0.16 -4.08 -2.86
C VAL A 69 -0.98 -4.14 -3.86
N ILE A 70 -1.92 -3.19 -3.78
CA ILE A 70 -3.07 -3.11 -4.67
C ILE A 70 -2.72 -2.36 -5.94
N THR A 71 -2.13 -1.17 -5.80
CA THR A 71 -1.73 -0.35 -6.94
C THR A 71 -0.65 0.64 -6.57
N GLY A 72 -0.03 1.26 -7.58
CA GLY A 72 0.90 2.37 -7.42
C GLY A 72 0.42 3.60 -8.16
N LEU A 73 0.55 4.76 -7.53
CA LEU A 73 0.34 6.06 -8.17
C LEU A 73 1.61 6.90 -8.07
N ASP A 74 1.73 7.88 -8.96
CA ASP A 74 2.75 8.92 -8.86
C ASP A 74 2.15 10.30 -8.99
N LYS A 75 2.86 11.29 -8.44
CA LYS A 75 2.48 12.69 -8.57
C LYS A 75 3.72 13.58 -8.67
N PRO A 76 3.66 14.68 -9.44
CA PRO A 76 4.69 15.71 -9.39
C PRO A 76 4.87 16.28 -7.97
N PHE A 77 6.06 16.80 -7.69
CA PHE A 77 6.35 17.47 -6.43
C PHE A 77 5.41 18.65 -6.21
N ARG A 78 4.94 18.82 -4.96
CA ARG A 78 3.98 19.86 -4.53
C ARG A 78 2.59 19.79 -5.18
N THR A 79 2.20 18.67 -5.79
CA THR A 79 0.80 18.42 -6.16
C THR A 79 0.13 17.45 -5.19
N THR A 80 -1.18 17.32 -5.25
CA THR A 80 -1.99 16.36 -4.49
C THR A 80 -2.64 15.37 -5.45
N LEU A 81 -2.85 14.14 -4.98
CA LEU A 81 -3.75 13.22 -5.67
C LEU A 81 -5.19 13.68 -5.41
N SER A 82 -6.05 13.45 -6.39
CA SER A 82 -7.47 13.81 -6.33
C SER A 82 -8.30 12.75 -5.60
N GLU A 83 -9.52 13.10 -5.23
CA GLU A 83 -10.46 12.12 -4.65
C GLU A 83 -10.82 11.02 -5.66
N ALA A 84 -10.82 11.34 -6.97
CA ALA A 84 -11.03 10.34 -8.01
C ALA A 84 -9.90 9.28 -8.01
N ASP A 85 -8.64 9.71 -7.85
CA ASP A 85 -7.51 8.77 -7.74
C ASP A 85 -7.69 7.83 -6.54
N TYR A 86 -8.11 8.36 -5.38
CA TYR A 86 -8.36 7.54 -4.20
C TYR A 86 -9.58 6.63 -4.35
N LYS A 87 -10.63 7.07 -5.06
CA LYS A 87 -11.77 6.23 -5.41
C LYS A 87 -11.35 5.04 -6.26
N ASP A 88 -10.48 5.25 -7.24
CA ASP A 88 -9.97 4.18 -8.10
C ASP A 88 -9.09 3.19 -7.32
N VAL A 89 -8.26 3.68 -6.41
CA VAL A 89 -7.50 2.82 -5.47
C VAL A 89 -8.46 1.95 -4.65
N ARG A 90 -9.54 2.53 -4.10
CA ARG A 90 -10.52 1.78 -3.31
C ARG A 90 -11.25 0.73 -4.14
N ALA A 91 -11.65 1.06 -5.36
CA ALA A 91 -12.31 0.13 -6.27
C ALA A 91 -11.44 -1.11 -6.56
N LEU A 92 -10.13 -0.92 -6.78
CA LEU A 92 -9.19 -2.04 -6.94
C LEU A 92 -9.05 -2.88 -5.65
N GLY A 93 -9.14 -2.24 -4.48
CA GLY A 93 -9.17 -2.93 -3.19
C GLY A 93 -10.44 -3.77 -3.01
N ASP A 94 -11.58 -3.26 -3.46
CA ASP A 94 -12.85 -3.99 -3.42
C ASP A 94 -12.83 -5.18 -4.40
N GLU A 95 -12.27 -5.00 -5.59
CA GLU A 95 -12.03 -6.09 -6.55
C GLU A 95 -11.15 -7.20 -5.94
N TYR A 96 -10.04 -6.81 -5.31
CA TYR A 96 -9.16 -7.74 -4.60
C TYR A 96 -9.92 -8.55 -3.53
N ARG A 97 -10.80 -7.87 -2.77
CA ARG A 97 -11.57 -8.49 -1.68
C ARG A 97 -12.78 -9.30 -2.15
N ALA A 98 -13.24 -9.13 -3.38
CA ALA A 98 -14.43 -9.79 -3.92
C ALA A 98 -14.31 -11.32 -4.03
N ARG A 99 -13.09 -11.86 -3.92
CA ARG A 99 -12.82 -13.31 -3.96
C ARG A 99 -12.09 -13.77 -2.72
N ASN A 100 -12.38 -14.99 -2.26
CA ASN A 100 -11.61 -15.71 -1.27
C ASN A 100 -11.67 -17.23 -1.60
N PRO A 101 -10.60 -17.85 -2.13
CA PRO A 101 -9.19 -17.42 -2.09
C PRO A 101 -8.86 -16.14 -2.86
N ARG A 102 -7.89 -15.38 -2.33
CA ARG A 102 -7.44 -14.11 -2.91
C ARG A 102 -6.72 -14.34 -4.23
N SER A 103 -6.92 -13.45 -5.20
CA SER A 103 -6.18 -13.45 -6.47
C SER A 103 -4.81 -12.81 -6.27
N LEU A 104 -3.86 -13.57 -5.73
CA LEU A 104 -2.48 -13.15 -5.50
C LEU A 104 -1.57 -13.63 -6.65
N LEU A 105 -0.60 -12.81 -7.03
CA LEU A 105 0.46 -13.14 -8.01
C LEU A 105 1.73 -13.64 -7.31
#